data_AF-A0A950G751-F1
#
_entry.id   AF-A0A950G751-F1
#
_cell.length_a   1.000
_cell.length_b   1.000
_cell.length_c   1.000
_cell.angle_alpha   90.00
_cell.angle_beta   90.00
_cell.angle_gamma   90.00
#
_symmetry.space_group_name_H-M   'P 1'
#
loop_
_entity.id
_entity.type
_entity.pdbx_description
1 polymer ?
#
loop_
_entity_poly.entity_id
_entity_poly.type
_entity_poly.pdbx_seq_one_letter_code
_entity_poly.pdbx_strand_id
1 'polypeptide(L)'
;MEAGVAIAVLCIAAAGLASQWLAWWFRLPAIVLLFGVGLAVGPGLQLIHPSQVAGPAMKPLVGLAVAIVVFEGGLSLNFRDLKAAGEGVVRLTGIALPVNWVLA
;
A
#
# COMPACT_ATOMS: atom_id res chain seq x y z
N MET A 1 26.97 -3.20 8.41
CA MET A 1 25.66 -3.71 7.94
C MET A 1 24.55 -2.71 8.27
N GLU A 2 24.52 -2.16 9.49
CA GLU A 2 23.58 -1.10 9.93
C GLU A 2 23.45 0.11 8.98
N ALA A 3 24.58 0.71 8.55
CA ALA A 3 24.56 1.92 7.73
C ALA A 3 23.92 1.70 6.33
N GLY A 4 24.10 0.52 5.73
CA GLY A 4 23.52 0.21 4.42
C GLY A 4 22.00 0.07 4.47
N VAL A 5 21.47 -0.50 5.56
CA VAL A 5 20.03 -0.62 5.79
C VAL A 5 19.41 0.76 6.02
N ALA A 6 20.04 1.62 6.82
CA ALA A 6 19.57 2.98 7.05
C ALA A 6 19.51 3.80 5.76
N ILE A 7 20.54 3.70 4.91
CA ILE A 7 20.56 4.36 3.59
C ILE A 7 19.45 3.81 2.70
N ALA A 8 19.25 2.50 2.66
CA ALA A 8 18.18 1.90 1.86
C ALA A 8 16.79 2.39 2.30
N VAL A 9 16.52 2.43 3.61
CA VAL A 9 15.27 2.96 4.17
C VAL A 9 15.09 4.44 3.82
N LEU A 10 16.15 5.24 3.95
CA LEU A 10 16.12 6.67 3.58
C LEU A 10 15.81 6.85 2.09
N CYS A 11 16.45 6.07 1.22
CA CYS A 11 16.20 6.09 -0.22
C CYS A 11 14.76 5.69 -0.55
N ILE A 12 14.22 4.65 0.09
CA ILE A 12 12.82 4.23 -0.10
C ILE A 12 11.86 5.32 0.33
N ALA A 13 12.07 5.92 1.51
CA ALA A 13 11.25 7.02 2.02
C ALA A 13 11.33 8.25 1.11
N ALA A 14 12.53 8.64 0.68
CA ALA A 14 12.75 9.76 -0.22
C ALA A 14 12.11 9.51 -1.60
N ALA A 15 12.24 8.30 -2.16
CA ALA A 15 11.58 7.92 -3.41
C ALA A 15 10.04 7.94 -3.26
N GLY A 16 9.51 7.53 -2.10
CA GLY A 16 8.09 7.61 -1.78
C GLY A 16 7.58 9.06 -1.77
N LEU A 17 8.27 9.95 -1.05
CA LEU A 17 7.95 11.38 -1.03
C LEU A 17 8.09 12.00 -2.42
N ALA A 18 9.17 11.72 -3.14
CA ALA A 18 9.37 12.20 -4.49
C ALA A 18 8.26 11.73 -5.43
N SER A 19 7.81 10.48 -5.31
CA SER A 19 6.71 9.93 -6.11
C SER A 19 5.39 10.63 -5.82
N GLN A 20 5.07 10.87 -4.54
CA GLN A 20 3.86 11.61 -4.15
C GLN A 20 3.92 13.07 -4.62
N TRP A 21 5.10 13.69 -4.52
CA TRP A 21 5.34 15.04 -4.97
C TRP A 21 5.19 15.16 -6.50
N LEU A 22 5.77 14.23 -7.25
CA LEU A 22 5.62 14.18 -8.71
C LEU A 22 4.18 13.87 -9.13
N ALA A 23 3.47 13.03 -8.37
CA ALA A 23 2.08 12.67 -8.64
C ALA A 23 1.16 13.88 -8.61
N TRP A 24 1.39 14.80 -7.66
CA TRP A 24 0.65 16.06 -7.66
C TRP A 24 0.91 16.87 -8.93
N TRP A 25 2.10 16.75 -9.52
CA TRP A 25 2.54 17.65 -10.58
C TRP A 25 1.97 17.19 -11.92
N PHE A 26 2.00 15.89 -12.14
CA PHE A 26 1.36 15.24 -13.28
C PHE A 26 -0.14 15.02 -13.11
N ARG A 27 -0.73 15.40 -11.97
CA ARG A 27 -2.15 15.16 -11.62
C ARG A 27 -2.56 13.69 -11.74
N LEU A 28 -1.64 12.79 -11.38
CA LEU A 28 -1.87 11.35 -11.37
C LEU A 28 -2.19 10.87 -9.95
N PRO A 29 -2.97 9.78 -9.77
CA PRO A 29 -3.11 9.15 -8.46
C PRO A 29 -1.74 8.69 -7.95
N ALA A 30 -1.35 9.09 -6.75
CA ALA A 30 -0.01 8.84 -6.20
C ALA A 30 0.36 7.34 -6.18
N ILE A 31 -0.63 6.47 -5.97
CA ILE A 31 -0.45 5.01 -5.99
C ILE A 31 0.16 4.51 -7.31
N VAL A 32 -0.14 5.14 -8.44
CA VAL A 32 0.37 4.73 -9.77
C VAL A 32 1.88 4.95 -9.85
N LEU A 33 2.36 6.12 -9.41
CA LEU A 33 3.78 6.45 -9.38
C LEU A 33 4.54 5.64 -8.33
N LEU A 34 3.97 5.51 -7.13
CA LEU A 34 4.55 4.67 -6.07
C LEU A 34 4.75 3.22 -6.52
N PHE A 35 3.73 2.64 -7.18
CA PHE A 35 3.79 1.30 -7.73
C PHE A 35 4.81 1.19 -8.87
N GLY A 36 4.81 2.16 -9.80
CA GLY A 36 5.75 2.19 -10.92
C GLY A 36 7.21 2.28 -10.47
N VAL A 37 7.52 3.18 -9.53
CA VAL A 37 8.87 3.31 -8.95
C VAL A 37 9.25 2.03 -8.19
N GLY A 38 8.33 1.46 -7.41
CA GLY A 38 8.55 0.20 -6.71
C GLY A 38 8.87 -0.97 -7.65
N LEU A 39 8.14 -1.10 -8.76
CA LEU A 39 8.42 -2.11 -9.78
C LEU A 39 9.74 -1.85 -10.51
N ALA A 40 10.04 -0.60 -10.86
CA ALA A 40 11.29 -0.24 -11.52
C ALA A 40 12.50 -0.55 -10.63
N VAL A 41 12.47 -0.15 -9.35
CA VAL A 41 13.61 -0.30 -8.43
C VAL A 41 13.73 -1.73 -7.89
N GLY A 42 12.60 -2.43 -7.71
CA GLY A 42 12.54 -3.82 -7.27
C GLY A 42 12.84 -4.80 -8.41
N PRO A 43 11.84 -5.42 -9.05
CA PRO A 43 12.08 -6.42 -10.09
C PRO A 43 12.74 -5.87 -11.37
N GLY A 44 12.54 -4.60 -11.72
CA GLY A 44 13.06 -4.03 -12.97
C GLY A 44 14.58 -3.85 -12.98
N LEU A 45 15.12 -3.16 -11.98
CA LEU A 45 16.54 -2.82 -11.86
C LEU A 45 17.28 -3.67 -10.81
N GLN A 46 16.55 -4.47 -10.02
CA GLN A 46 17.09 -5.33 -8.95
C GLN A 46 17.98 -4.58 -7.94
N LEU A 47 17.72 -3.28 -7.73
CA LEU A 47 18.53 -2.44 -6.86
C LEU A 47 18.22 -2.69 -5.38
N ILE A 48 16.95 -2.94 -5.06
CA ILE A 48 16.50 -3.16 -3.69
C ILE A 48 15.86 -4.55 -3.59
N HIS A 49 16.36 -5.34 -2.65
CA HIS A 49 15.82 -6.64 -2.31
C HIS A 49 15.14 -6.56 -0.93
N PRO A 50 13.81 -6.36 -0.88
CA PRO A 50 13.10 -6.12 0.38
C PRO A 50 13.34 -7.23 1.41
N SER A 51 13.42 -8.49 0.94
CA SER A 51 13.66 -9.67 1.78
C SER A 51 15.04 -9.69 2.42
N GLN A 52 16.04 -9.01 1.85
CA GLN A 52 17.37 -8.91 2.45
C GLN A 52 17.47 -7.71 3.40
N VAL A 53 16.75 -6.62 3.10
CA VAL A 53 16.74 -5.39 3.91
C VAL A 53 15.92 -5.55 5.19
N ALA A 54 14.70 -6.09 5.07
CA ALA A 54 13.77 -6.24 6.18
C ALA A 54 13.73 -7.67 6.75
N GLY A 55 14.26 -8.66 6.02
CA GLY A 55 14.42 -10.03 6.53
C GLY A 55 13.13 -10.61 7.14
N PRO A 56 13.20 -11.22 8.33
CA PRO A 56 12.04 -11.74 9.05
C PRO A 56 11.00 -10.66 9.42
N ALA A 57 11.41 -9.40 9.57
CA ALA A 57 10.53 -8.30 9.96
C ALA A 57 9.65 -7.81 8.80
N MET A 58 9.90 -8.26 7.56
CA MET A 58 9.15 -7.80 6.39
C MET A 58 7.65 -8.09 6.48
N LYS A 59 7.28 -9.32 6.86
CA LYS A 59 5.87 -9.70 7.02
C LYS A 59 5.17 -8.86 8.11
N PRO A 60 5.73 -8.73 9.33
CA PRO A 60 5.19 -7.83 10.36
C PRO A 60 5.06 -6.37 9.90
N LEU A 61 6.06 -5.82 9.21
CA LEU A 61 6.05 -4.44 8.74
C LEU A 61 4.95 -4.19 7.70
N VAL A 62 4.77 -5.09 6.74
CA VAL A 62 3.67 -5.00 5.77
C VAL A 62 2.33 -5.10 6.49
N GLY A 63 2.18 -6.03 7.44
CA GLY A 63 0.98 -6.16 8.25
C GLY A 63 0.65 -4.89 9.01
N LEU A 64 1.65 -4.27 9.65
CA LEU A 64 1.50 -2.99 10.35
C LEU A 64 1.08 -1.87 9.39
N ALA A 65 1.74 -1.75 8.23
CA ALA A 65 1.41 -0.75 7.22
C ALA A 65 -0.03 -0.91 6.71
N VAL A 66 -0.44 -2.15 6.38
CA VAL A 66 -1.82 -2.45 5.95
C VAL A 66 -2.83 -2.13 7.06
N ALA A 67 -2.53 -2.50 8.31
CA ALA A 67 -3.39 -2.20 9.44
C ALA A 67 -3.58 -0.68 9.64
N ILE A 68 -2.50 0.11 9.52
CA ILE A 68 -2.56 1.58 9.62
C ILE A 68 -3.45 2.15 8.51
N VAL A 69 -3.26 1.75 7.25
CA VAL A 69 -4.05 2.26 6.12
C VAL A 69 -5.54 1.91 6.25
N VAL A 70 -5.86 0.67 6.64
CA VAL A 70 -7.25 0.25 6.86
C VAL A 70 -7.87 0.97 8.06
N PHE A 71 -7.09 1.18 9.13
CA PHE A 71 -7.54 1.88 10.31
C PHE A 71 -7.84 3.36 10.02
N GLU A 72 -6.97 4.04 9.28
CA GLU A 72 -7.18 5.43 8.85
C GLU A 72 -8.45 5.56 8.00
N GLY A 73 -8.65 4.64 7.05
CA GLY A 73 -9.88 4.57 6.25
C GLY A 73 -11.13 4.29 7.09
N GLY A 74 -11.02 3.41 8.09
CA GLY A 74 -12.11 3.06 9.00
C GLY A 74 -12.49 4.20 9.96
N LEU A 75 -11.51 4.96 10.47
CA LEU A 75 -11.75 6.11 11.33
C LEU A 75 -12.42 7.28 10.58
N SER A 76 -12.12 7.43 9.29
CA SER A 76 -12.76 8.45 8.44
C SER A 76 -14.16 8.06 7.95
N LEU A 77 -14.65 6.86 8.29
CA LEU A 77 -15.92 6.35 7.81
C LEU A 77 -17.10 7.04 8.49
N ASN A 78 -18.03 7.55 7.68
CA ASN A 78 -19.29 8.09 8.18
C ASN A 78 -20.36 6.99 8.28
N PHE A 79 -20.75 6.63 9.50
CA PHE A 79 -21.77 5.60 9.76
C PHE A 79 -23.13 5.91 9.13
N ARG A 80 -23.47 7.20 8.96
CA ARG A 80 -24.74 7.60 8.32
C ARG A 80 -24.74 7.28 6.83
N ASP A 81 -23.63 7.58 6.15
CA ASP A 81 -23.46 7.33 4.73
C ASP A 81 -23.33 5.81 4.47
N LEU A 82 -22.66 5.10 5.38
CA LEU A 82 -22.61 3.64 5.37
C LEU A 82 -24.00 3.01 5.48
N LYS A 83 -24.86 3.53 6.36
CA LYS A 83 -26.23 3.02 6.53
C LYS A 83 -27.10 3.32 5.31
N ALA A 84 -26.94 4.50 4.69
CA ALA A 84 -27.65 4.86 3.47
C ALA A 84 -27.24 3.98 2.27
N ALA A 85 -25.96 3.63 2.15
CA ALA A 85 -25.43 2.72 1.14
C ALA A 85 -25.46 1.22 1.56
N GLY A 86 -26.02 0.91 2.73
CA GLY A 86 -25.71 -0.30 3.49
C GLY A 86 -26.03 -1.61 2.79
N GLU A 87 -27.16 -1.69 2.09
CA GLU A 87 -27.55 -2.92 1.38
C GLU A 87 -26.57 -3.26 0.24
N GLY A 88 -26.11 -2.26 -0.49
CA GLY A 88 -25.10 -2.42 -1.54
C GLY A 88 -23.75 -2.85 -0.97
N VAL A 89 -23.31 -2.20 0.10
CA VAL A 89 -22.04 -2.52 0.77
C VAL A 89 -22.06 -3.95 1.34
N VAL A 90 -23.15 -4.37 1.97
CA VAL A 90 -23.28 -5.73 2.51
C VAL A 90 -23.30 -6.79 1.40
N ARG A 91 -23.98 -6.55 0.28
CA ARG A 91 -23.94 -7.47 -0.87
C ARG A 91 -22.55 -7.58 -1.50
N LEU A 92 -21.86 -6.45 -1.68
CA LEU A 92 -20.53 -6.41 -2.30
C LEU A 92 -19.45 -7.02 -1.37
N THR A 93 -19.50 -6.72 -0.08
CA THR A 93 -18.47 -7.22 0.85
C THR A 93 -18.81 -8.59 1.42
N GLY A 94 -20.08 -8.86 1.71
CA GLY A 94 -20.51 -10.11 2.34
C GLY A 94 -20.71 -11.27 1.37
N ILE A 95 -21.28 -11.01 0.18
CA ILE A 95 -21.59 -12.07 -0.79
C ILE A 95 -20.57 -12.08 -1.93
N ALA A 96 -20.24 -10.92 -2.52
CA ALA A 96 -19.35 -10.92 -3.69
C ALA A 96 -17.92 -11.35 -3.34
N LEU A 97 -17.45 -11.08 -2.13
CA LEU A 97 -16.11 -11.47 -1.68
C LEU A 97 -15.90 -13.01 -1.62
N PRO A 98 -16.75 -13.81 -0.93
CA PRO A 98 -16.62 -15.27 -0.97
C PRO A 98 -16.92 -15.85 -2.36
N VAL A 99 -17.87 -15.27 -3.11
CA VAL A 99 -18.14 -15.71 -4.49
C VAL A 99 -16.91 -15.53 -5.38
N ASN A 100 -16.25 -14.36 -5.31
CA ASN A 100 -14.99 -14.12 -6.02
C ASN A 100 -13.91 -15.12 -5.62
N TRP A 101 -13.84 -15.48 -4.33
CA TRP A 101 -12.88 -16.46 -3.82
C TRP A 101 -13.12 -17.89 -4.32
N VAL A 102 -14.38 -18.26 -4.60
CA VAL A 102 -14.74 -19.57 -5.18
C VAL A 102 -14.51 -19.61 -6.69
N LEU A 103 -14.63 -18.47 -7.38
CA LEU A 103 -14.50 -18.38 -8.84
C LEU A 103 -13.05 -18.13 -9.32
N ALA A 104 -12.19 -17.52 -8.49
CA ALA A 104 -10.79 -17.22 -8.79
C ALA A 104 -9.87 -18.42 -8.55
#